data_AF-A0A5B0N7Z3-F1
#
_entry.id   AF-A0A5B0N7Z3-F1
#
_cell.length_a   1.000
_cell.length_b   1.000
_cell.length_c   1.000
_cell.angle_alpha   90.00
_cell.angle_beta   90.00
_cell.angle_gamma   90.00
#
_symmetry.space_group_name_H-M   'P 1'
#
loop_
_entity.id
_entity.type
_entity.pdbx_description
1 polymer ?
#
loop_
_entity_poly.entity_id
_entity_poly.type
_entity_poly.pdbx_seq_one_letter_code
_entity_poly.pdbx_strand_id
1 'polypeptide(L)'
;MNQLASQAIGLAFRNKTQNNLSVSPSSPTVSNSTALSTRAIRQSIIQRRQVAATNSNLNVSLPYALTGTTGPTILAGAFFKDRELIIGGRFVSGNSVSNVGIYDLSASQLKPLNGNQQLDGAVLSIKVVNDVAWIGGLFVSPSGKNGLDTYNLTSGRWATEMMAGVGAYPSTNVSVRTIKSRAGGDVVVGGRFQQVGSLSCQSICLWSGPNNQWYSLGNGLKGVVNAVELIGKLQDKVIAVGRFELNQTVQDVAVARWVLNSPTPLWTPLGSQDRIPGTVRTVAVGELSHEDPDGMFIAGQRPPETRF
;
A
#
# COMPACT_ATOMS: atom_id res chain seq x y z
N MET A 1 -37.50 3.48 63.15
CA MET A 1 -38.25 2.61 62.22
C MET A 1 -37.26 2.04 61.23
N ASN A 2 -36.99 0.73 61.36
CA ASN A 2 -36.32 -0.25 60.47
C ASN A 2 -35.09 0.24 59.67
N GLN A 3 -33.81 -0.10 59.95
CA GLN A 3 -33.12 -1.40 60.15
C GLN A 3 -33.40 -2.48 59.09
N LEU A 4 -32.33 -2.89 58.38
CA LEU A 4 -31.79 -4.26 58.16
C LEU A 4 -30.77 -4.17 56.97
N ALA A 5 -29.44 -4.25 57.15
CA ALA A 5 -28.59 -5.42 57.44
C ALA A 5 -28.65 -6.50 56.32
N SER A 6 -27.61 -6.64 55.49
CA SER A 6 -26.43 -7.51 55.65
C SER A 6 -26.68 -8.96 55.21
N GLN A 7 -25.86 -9.49 54.28
CA GLN A 7 -24.88 -10.55 54.55
C GLN A 7 -24.33 -11.19 53.27
N ALA A 8 -23.00 -11.32 53.25
CA ALA A 8 -22.25 -12.26 52.44
C ALA A 8 -22.39 -13.68 53.00
N ILE A 9 -22.36 -14.69 52.13
CA ILE A 9 -22.17 -16.10 52.52
C ILE A 9 -21.06 -16.68 51.65
N GLY A 10 -19.91 -16.91 52.29
CA GLY A 10 -18.98 -17.94 51.90
C GLY A 10 -19.33 -19.24 52.63
N LEU A 11 -19.15 -20.38 51.98
CA LEU A 11 -19.19 -21.69 52.60
C LEU A 11 -18.03 -22.53 52.04
N ALA A 12 -17.06 -22.77 52.91
CA ALA A 12 -16.10 -23.85 52.81
C ALA A 12 -16.65 -25.06 53.58
N PHE A 13 -16.39 -26.29 53.12
CA PHE A 13 -16.27 -27.47 53.99
C PHE A 13 -15.30 -28.50 53.39
N ARG A 14 -14.76 -29.34 54.27
CA ARG A 14 -13.36 -29.79 54.39
C ARG A 14 -13.22 -31.32 54.29
N ASN A 15 -12.07 -31.78 53.79
CA ASN A 15 -11.24 -32.98 54.08
C ASN A 15 -11.81 -34.41 54.28
N LYS A 16 -11.12 -35.38 53.64
CA LYS A 16 -10.38 -36.57 54.19
C LYS A 16 -9.73 -37.26 52.95
N THR A 17 -8.53 -37.85 52.88
CA THR A 17 -7.49 -38.29 53.84
C THR A 17 -6.22 -38.68 53.06
N GLN A 18 -5.07 -38.21 53.54
CA GLN A 18 -3.75 -38.86 53.75
C GLN A 18 -3.14 -39.91 52.80
N ASN A 19 -1.82 -39.68 52.59
CA ASN A 19 -0.66 -40.61 52.49
C ASN A 19 -0.01 -40.70 51.10
N ASN A 20 1.31 -40.66 50.91
CA ASN A 20 2.48 -40.27 51.71
C ASN A 20 3.68 -40.30 50.73
N LEU A 21 4.75 -39.56 51.06
CA LEU A 21 6.16 -39.77 50.66
C LEU A 21 6.69 -39.25 49.31
N SER A 22 7.76 -38.48 49.49
CA SER A 22 8.77 -37.86 48.64
C SER A 22 9.50 -38.75 47.63
N VAL A 23 10.02 -38.17 46.54
CA VAL A 23 11.47 -37.99 46.21
C VAL A 23 11.61 -37.38 44.79
N SER A 24 12.67 -36.59 44.60
CA SER A 24 13.00 -35.72 43.44
C SER A 24 13.65 -36.47 42.24
N PRO A 25 14.25 -35.84 41.20
CA PRO A 25 13.84 -35.98 39.80
C PRO A 25 14.85 -36.75 38.90
N SER A 26 14.43 -37.24 37.74
CA SER A 26 15.37 -37.53 36.62
C SER A 26 14.68 -37.56 35.27
N SER A 27 15.37 -37.03 34.26
CA SER A 27 14.95 -36.89 32.85
C SER A 27 15.33 -38.14 32.01
N PRO A 28 15.09 -38.16 30.69
CA PRO A 28 14.32 -39.18 29.98
C PRO A 28 15.15 -40.32 29.37
N THR A 29 14.53 -41.45 29.03
CA THR A 29 15.05 -42.36 27.99
C THR A 29 13.94 -43.02 27.16
N VAL A 30 14.31 -43.20 25.90
CA VAL A 30 13.56 -43.61 24.71
C VAL A 30 13.07 -45.07 24.80
N SER A 31 11.90 -45.37 24.24
CA SER A 31 11.67 -46.71 23.68
C SER A 31 10.79 -46.67 22.43
N ASN A 32 11.34 -47.25 21.36
CA ASN A 32 10.71 -47.52 20.07
C ASN A 32 9.70 -48.67 20.21
N SER A 33 8.54 -48.57 19.56
CA SER A 33 8.10 -49.55 18.54
C SER A 33 6.66 -49.28 18.05
N THR A 34 6.60 -48.97 16.76
CA THR A 34 5.69 -49.49 15.73
C THR A 34 4.29 -50.00 16.12
N ALA A 35 3.26 -49.34 15.58
CA ALA A 35 2.09 -50.01 15.05
C ALA A 35 1.56 -49.25 13.81
N LEU A 36 1.81 -49.82 12.63
CA LEU A 36 1.14 -49.52 11.38
C LEU A 36 -0.26 -50.15 11.42
N SER A 37 -1.30 -49.34 11.26
CA SER A 37 -2.65 -49.80 10.89
C SER A 37 -3.25 -48.83 9.88
N THR A 38 -3.33 -49.31 8.65
CA THR A 38 -3.85 -48.64 7.47
C THR A 38 -5.36 -48.43 7.55
N ARG A 39 -5.82 -47.17 7.57
CA ARG A 39 -7.14 -46.78 7.07
C ARG A 39 -6.95 -45.85 5.88
N ALA A 40 -7.26 -46.38 4.69
CA ALA A 40 -7.23 -45.65 3.45
C ALA A 40 -8.36 -44.59 3.43
N ILE A 41 -7.98 -43.33 3.54
CA ILE A 41 -8.82 -42.20 3.11
C ILE A 41 -8.31 -41.82 1.73
N ARG A 42 -9.16 -42.03 0.70
CA ARG A 42 -8.90 -41.49 -0.64
C ARG A 42 -8.97 -39.96 -0.57
N GLN A 43 -7.83 -39.33 -0.25
CA GLN A 43 -7.64 -37.93 -0.59
C GLN A 43 -7.44 -37.90 -2.10
N SER A 44 -8.39 -37.34 -2.84
CA SER A 44 -8.14 -36.89 -4.20
C SER A 44 -7.11 -35.75 -4.11
N ILE A 45 -5.84 -36.14 -4.14
CA ILE A 45 -4.72 -35.23 -4.35
C ILE A 45 -4.98 -34.64 -5.74
N ILE A 46 -5.52 -33.43 -5.79
CA ILE A 46 -5.31 -32.56 -6.95
C ILE A 46 -3.82 -32.24 -6.91
N GLN A 47 -3.04 -33.13 -7.52
CA GLN A 47 -1.66 -32.86 -7.85
C GLN A 47 -1.77 -31.79 -8.94
N ARG A 48 -1.81 -30.51 -8.54
CA ARG A 48 -1.40 -29.46 -9.46
C ARG A 48 0.01 -29.89 -9.86
N ARG A 49 0.15 -30.42 -11.07
CA ARG A 49 1.41 -30.32 -11.80
C ARG A 49 1.68 -28.82 -11.87
N GLN A 50 2.34 -28.28 -10.85
CA GLN A 50 3.26 -27.20 -11.08
C GLN A 50 4.28 -27.81 -12.03
N VAL A 51 4.03 -27.66 -13.32
CA VAL A 51 5.14 -27.60 -14.26
C VAL A 51 5.90 -26.38 -13.76
N ALA A 52 6.91 -26.62 -12.94
CA ALA A 52 7.96 -25.65 -12.76
C ALA A 52 8.52 -25.47 -14.17
N ALA A 53 8.00 -24.47 -14.88
CA ALA A 53 8.68 -23.95 -16.03
C ALA A 53 9.99 -23.40 -15.45
N THR A 54 11.02 -24.25 -15.45
CA THR A 54 12.40 -23.82 -15.34
C THR A 54 12.68 -23.06 -16.63
N ASN A 55 12.11 -21.86 -16.75
CA ASN A 55 12.59 -20.85 -17.67
C ASN A 55 13.95 -20.43 -17.10
N SER A 56 14.96 -21.27 -17.31
CA SER A 56 16.36 -21.01 -16.99
C SER A 56 16.95 -19.86 -17.83
N ASN A 57 16.12 -19.21 -18.65
CA ASN A 57 16.43 -18.05 -19.46
C ASN A 57 15.48 -16.88 -19.11
N LEU A 58 15.34 -16.53 -17.83
CA LEU A 58 14.98 -15.17 -17.46
C LEU A 58 16.18 -14.25 -17.75
N ASN A 59 16.54 -14.13 -19.04
CA ASN A 59 17.35 -13.03 -19.53
C ASN A 59 16.49 -11.78 -19.49
N VAL A 60 16.26 -11.26 -18.28
CA VAL A 60 15.70 -9.92 -18.08
C VAL A 60 16.86 -8.96 -18.30
N SER A 61 17.29 -8.80 -19.57
CA SER A 61 18.09 -7.63 -19.91
C SER A 61 17.17 -6.43 -19.73
N LEU A 62 17.58 -5.45 -18.91
CA LEU A 62 16.92 -4.15 -18.88
C LEU A 62 16.76 -3.65 -20.32
N PRO A 63 15.60 -3.09 -20.70
CA PRO A 63 15.35 -2.67 -22.08
C PRO A 63 16.51 -1.84 -22.62
N TYR A 64 17.02 -2.22 -23.78
CA TYR A 64 18.08 -1.51 -24.51
C TYR A 64 17.73 -0.01 -24.73
N ALA A 65 16.45 0.36 -24.63
CA ALA A 65 15.94 1.72 -24.73
C ALA A 65 16.43 2.70 -23.63
N LEU A 66 17.04 2.23 -22.54
CA LEU A 66 17.44 3.07 -21.40
C LEU A 66 18.91 3.56 -21.46
N THR A 67 19.66 3.19 -22.50
CA THR A 67 21.05 3.65 -22.67
C THR A 67 21.06 5.02 -23.35
N GLY A 68 21.17 6.11 -22.58
CA GLY A 68 21.24 7.44 -23.21
C GLY A 68 21.29 8.68 -22.33
N THR A 69 21.18 8.58 -21.01
CA THR A 69 21.31 9.75 -20.12
C THR A 69 22.17 9.42 -18.90
N THR A 70 22.87 10.41 -18.37
CA THR A 70 23.45 10.35 -17.01
C THR A 70 22.34 10.65 -16.00
N GLY A 71 22.08 9.73 -15.07
CA GLY A 71 21.02 9.85 -14.06
C GLY A 71 19.58 9.42 -14.41
N PRO A 72 19.28 8.58 -15.43
CA PRO A 72 17.94 8.07 -15.64
C PRO A 72 17.55 7.17 -14.48
N THR A 73 16.37 7.41 -13.92
CA THR A 73 15.79 6.60 -12.85
C THR A 73 14.39 6.18 -13.25
N ILE A 74 14.19 4.87 -13.40
CA ILE A 74 12.84 4.29 -13.45
C ILE A 74 12.37 4.12 -12.01
N LEU A 75 11.24 4.75 -11.69
CA LEU A 75 10.73 4.84 -10.31
C LEU A 75 9.37 4.14 -10.16
N ALA A 76 8.63 3.98 -11.26
CA ALA A 76 7.32 3.37 -11.24
C ALA A 76 7.11 2.50 -12.48
N GLY A 77 6.27 1.49 -12.33
CA GLY A 77 5.78 0.70 -13.45
C GLY A 77 4.46 0.02 -13.12
N ALA A 78 3.65 -0.24 -14.14
CA ALA A 78 2.40 -0.97 -14.01
C ALA A 78 2.15 -1.80 -15.26
N PHE A 79 1.86 -3.09 -15.08
CA PHE A 79 1.47 -3.97 -16.18
C PHE A 79 0.10 -3.56 -16.73
N PHE A 80 -0.02 -3.66 -18.05
CA PHE A 80 -1.28 -3.54 -18.78
C PHE A 80 -1.35 -4.68 -19.78
N LYS A 81 -2.40 -5.51 -19.66
CA LYS A 81 -2.52 -6.77 -20.42
C LYS A 81 -1.25 -7.64 -20.26
N ASP A 82 -1.15 -8.71 -21.03
CA ASP A 82 -0.09 -9.71 -20.83
C ASP A 82 1.31 -9.25 -21.29
N ARG A 83 1.41 -8.19 -22.12
CA ARG A 83 2.65 -7.83 -22.81
C ARG A 83 2.98 -6.35 -22.86
N GLU A 84 2.22 -5.49 -22.18
CA GLU A 84 2.53 -4.07 -22.11
C GLU A 84 2.84 -3.66 -20.66
N LEU A 85 3.87 -2.84 -20.49
CA LEU A 85 4.27 -2.29 -19.20
C LEU A 85 4.35 -0.78 -19.33
N ILE A 86 3.53 -0.05 -18.60
CA ILE A 86 3.74 1.39 -18.45
C ILE A 86 4.92 1.57 -17.52
N ILE A 87 5.94 2.31 -17.96
CA ILE A 87 7.09 2.67 -17.14
C ILE A 87 7.11 4.18 -16.92
N GLY A 88 7.53 4.58 -15.72
CA GLY A 88 7.62 5.98 -15.32
C GLY A 88 8.86 6.26 -14.48
N GLY A 89 9.35 7.48 -14.55
CA GLY A 89 10.48 7.92 -13.76
C GLY A 89 10.96 9.31 -14.15
N ARG A 90 12.27 9.52 -14.04
CA ARG A 90 12.98 10.66 -14.59
C ARG A 90 14.00 10.14 -15.58
N PHE A 91 13.66 10.17 -16.87
CA PHE A 91 14.52 9.61 -17.92
C PHE A 91 14.19 10.22 -19.28
N VAL A 92 15.17 10.20 -20.17
CA VAL A 92 14.95 10.32 -21.61
C VAL A 92 15.63 9.11 -22.25
N SER A 93 14.86 8.38 -23.05
CA SER A 93 15.33 7.18 -23.76
C SER A 93 15.99 7.54 -25.10
N GLY A 94 16.72 6.58 -25.68
CA GLY A 94 17.39 6.76 -26.97
C GLY A 94 16.45 7.03 -28.16
N ASN A 95 15.16 6.71 -28.03
CA ASN A 95 14.11 7.04 -29.00
C ASN A 95 13.21 8.20 -28.55
N SER A 96 13.76 9.10 -27.72
CA SER A 96 13.12 10.35 -27.28
C SER A 96 11.83 10.19 -26.47
N VAL A 97 11.55 9.02 -25.90
CA VAL A 97 10.50 8.88 -24.88
C VAL A 97 11.00 9.47 -23.56
N SER A 98 10.24 10.41 -23.00
CA SER A 98 10.59 11.16 -21.79
C SER A 98 9.64 10.86 -20.65
N ASN A 99 10.20 10.49 -19.50
CA ASN A 99 9.59 10.31 -18.17
C ASN A 99 8.47 9.27 -18.03
N VAL A 100 7.68 8.99 -19.07
CA VAL A 100 6.64 7.98 -19.10
C VAL A 100 6.47 7.40 -20.50
N GLY A 101 6.27 6.09 -20.58
CA GLY A 101 5.99 5.41 -21.85
C GLY A 101 5.44 4.00 -21.66
N ILE A 102 4.98 3.40 -22.75
CA ILE A 102 4.46 2.03 -22.80
C ILE A 102 5.54 1.16 -23.43
N TYR A 103 6.06 0.22 -22.65
CA TYR A 103 7.01 -0.78 -23.08
C TYR A 103 6.28 -2.04 -23.57
N ASP A 104 6.43 -2.35 -24.85
CA ASP A 104 5.96 -3.59 -25.46
C ASP A 104 7.00 -4.69 -25.23
N LEU A 105 6.66 -5.67 -24.40
CA LEU A 105 7.53 -6.78 -24.03
C LEU A 105 7.84 -7.70 -25.21
N SER A 106 6.97 -7.75 -26.23
CA SER A 106 7.17 -8.60 -27.41
C SER A 106 8.04 -7.95 -28.47
N ALA A 107 7.86 -6.65 -28.69
CA ALA A 107 8.67 -5.88 -29.63
C ALA A 107 9.98 -5.38 -29.01
N SER A 108 10.13 -5.48 -27.69
CA SER A 108 11.23 -4.86 -26.92
C SER A 108 11.37 -3.36 -27.19
N GLN A 109 10.25 -2.67 -27.38
CA GLN A 109 10.21 -1.26 -27.76
C GLN A 109 9.45 -0.43 -26.72
N LEU A 110 10.05 0.71 -26.36
CA LEU A 110 9.41 1.73 -25.54
C LEU A 110 8.73 2.76 -26.45
N LYS A 111 7.43 2.97 -26.31
CA LYS A 111 6.67 3.96 -27.07
C LYS A 111 6.26 5.13 -26.16
N PRO A 112 6.26 6.38 -26.66
CA PRO A 112 5.76 7.50 -25.88
C PRO A 112 4.24 7.38 -25.70
N LEU A 113 3.71 8.02 -24.66
CA LEU A 113 2.27 8.28 -24.61
C LEU A 113 1.90 9.30 -25.70
N ASN A 114 0.78 9.07 -26.39
CA ASN A 114 0.33 10.01 -27.43
C ASN A 114 -0.03 11.38 -26.84
N GLY A 115 0.27 12.44 -27.59
CA GLY A 115 -0.03 13.83 -27.25
C GLY A 115 0.87 14.81 -27.99
N ASN A 116 0.53 16.10 -27.96
CA ASN A 116 1.32 17.16 -28.60
C ASN A 116 2.51 17.62 -27.74
N GLN A 117 2.55 17.19 -26.48
CA GLN A 117 3.57 17.52 -25.50
C GLN A 117 3.89 16.29 -24.66
N GLN A 118 5.13 16.22 -24.17
CA GLN A 118 5.56 15.20 -23.22
C GLN A 118 5.32 15.66 -21.79
N LEU A 119 5.24 14.72 -20.85
CA LEU A 119 5.16 15.02 -19.43
C LEU A 119 6.51 15.56 -18.95
N ASP A 120 6.49 16.73 -18.28
CA ASP A 120 7.68 17.36 -17.74
C ASP A 120 7.78 17.14 -16.23
N GLY A 121 8.78 16.36 -15.82
CA GLY A 121 9.05 16.06 -14.41
C GLY A 121 9.11 14.57 -14.11
N ALA A 122 9.23 14.23 -12.84
CA ALA A 122 9.42 12.85 -12.40
C ALA A 122 8.09 12.15 -12.14
N VAL A 123 7.89 10.98 -12.75
CA VAL A 123 6.79 10.07 -12.39
C VAL A 123 7.23 9.19 -11.22
N LEU A 124 6.42 9.12 -10.16
CA LEU A 124 6.74 8.42 -8.91
C LEU A 124 5.82 7.23 -8.65
N SER A 125 4.62 7.21 -9.22
CA SER A 125 3.64 6.13 -9.03
C SER A 125 2.81 5.96 -10.28
N ILE A 126 2.53 4.71 -10.64
CA ILE A 126 1.60 4.37 -11.74
C ILE A 126 0.69 3.25 -11.25
N LYS A 127 -0.60 3.38 -11.53
CA LYS A 127 -1.58 2.31 -11.28
C LYS A 127 -2.55 2.22 -12.45
N VAL A 128 -2.75 1.02 -12.98
CA VAL A 128 -3.78 0.77 -14.01
C VAL A 128 -5.07 0.33 -13.33
N VAL A 129 -6.18 0.99 -13.69
CA VAL A 129 -7.53 0.69 -13.21
C VAL A 129 -8.48 0.83 -14.40
N ASN A 130 -9.19 -0.25 -14.75
CA ASN A 130 -10.16 -0.28 -15.85
C ASN A 130 -9.61 0.32 -17.16
N ASP A 131 -8.44 -0.16 -17.60
CA ASP A 131 -7.72 0.31 -18.80
C ASP A 131 -7.32 1.80 -18.81
N VAL A 132 -7.36 2.45 -17.64
CA VAL A 132 -6.85 3.81 -17.43
C VAL A 132 -5.62 3.76 -16.54
N ALA A 133 -4.50 4.30 -17.04
CA ALA A 133 -3.31 4.52 -16.24
C ALA A 133 -3.47 5.81 -15.42
N TRP A 134 -3.46 5.68 -14.11
CA TRP A 134 -3.33 6.76 -13.15
C TRP A 134 -1.85 7.01 -12.91
N ILE A 135 -1.38 8.20 -13.29
CA ILE A 135 0.03 8.56 -13.26
C ILE A 135 0.22 9.65 -12.22
N GLY A 136 1.04 9.36 -11.20
CA GLY A 136 1.33 10.23 -10.08
C GLY A 136 2.80 10.59 -9.99
N GLY A 137 3.12 11.83 -9.63
CA GLY A 137 4.51 12.24 -9.47
C GLY A 137 4.69 13.71 -9.12
N LEU A 138 5.89 14.22 -9.42
CA LEU A 138 6.28 15.61 -9.37
C LEU A 138 6.50 16.07 -10.83
N PHE A 139 5.40 16.42 -11.50
CA PHE A 139 5.41 16.76 -12.93
C PHE A 139 4.30 17.74 -13.30
N VAL A 140 4.39 18.29 -14.51
CA VAL A 140 3.28 18.88 -15.26
C VAL A 140 2.95 17.99 -16.45
N SER A 141 1.70 17.53 -16.53
CA SER A 141 1.23 16.67 -17.61
C SER A 141 0.96 17.48 -18.88
N PRO A 142 0.88 16.84 -20.06
CA PRO A 142 0.49 17.51 -21.32
C PRO A 142 -0.88 18.19 -21.28
N SER A 143 -1.73 17.84 -20.31
CA SER A 143 -3.02 18.47 -20.08
C SER A 143 -2.98 19.70 -19.17
N GLY A 144 -1.80 20.06 -18.65
CA GLY A 144 -1.60 21.16 -17.72
C GLY A 144 -1.85 20.81 -16.25
N LYS A 145 -2.23 19.56 -15.92
CA LYS A 145 -2.38 19.15 -14.52
C LYS A 145 -1.03 18.89 -13.85
N ASN A 146 -0.94 19.30 -12.60
CA ASN A 146 0.21 19.06 -11.74
C ASN A 146 0.11 17.70 -11.04
N GLY A 147 1.15 16.88 -11.16
CA GLY A 147 1.43 15.70 -10.33
C GLY A 147 0.45 14.52 -10.39
N LEU A 148 -0.76 14.68 -10.91
CA LEU A 148 -1.71 13.59 -11.16
C LEU A 148 -2.46 13.81 -12.47
N ASP A 149 -2.39 12.84 -13.38
CA ASP A 149 -3.27 12.79 -14.54
C ASP A 149 -3.56 11.33 -14.96
N THR A 150 -4.55 11.16 -15.83
CA THR A 150 -5.02 9.85 -16.28
C THR A 150 -4.84 9.68 -17.78
N TYR A 151 -4.43 8.49 -18.20
CA TYR A 151 -4.26 8.13 -19.62
C TYR A 151 -5.08 6.89 -19.95
N ASN A 152 -6.01 7.02 -20.89
CA ASN A 152 -6.82 5.90 -21.36
C ASN A 152 -5.98 5.06 -22.34
N LEU A 153 -5.63 3.85 -21.93
CA LEU A 153 -4.71 2.96 -22.63
C LEU A 153 -5.34 2.34 -23.88
N THR A 154 -6.67 2.22 -23.92
CA THR A 154 -7.40 1.64 -25.06
C THR A 154 -7.55 2.65 -26.20
N SER A 155 -7.92 3.88 -25.88
CA SER A 155 -8.08 4.95 -26.87
C SER A 155 -6.79 5.69 -27.19
N GLY A 156 -5.75 5.50 -26.37
CA GLY A 156 -4.43 6.12 -26.54
C GLY A 156 -4.46 7.63 -26.33
N ARG A 157 -5.19 8.12 -25.31
CA ARG A 157 -5.41 9.56 -25.06
C ARG A 157 -5.32 9.89 -23.58
N TRP A 158 -4.88 11.09 -23.25
CA TRP A 158 -5.06 11.64 -21.91
C TRP A 158 -6.56 11.77 -21.61
N ALA A 159 -7.00 11.15 -20.51
CA ALA A 159 -8.36 11.17 -20.01
C ALA A 159 -8.54 12.33 -19.03
N THR A 160 -8.12 13.53 -19.43
CA THR A 160 -8.02 14.70 -18.53
C THR A 160 -9.37 15.07 -17.92
N GLU A 161 -10.47 14.90 -18.65
CA GLU A 161 -11.81 15.22 -18.15
C GLU A 161 -12.36 14.21 -17.14
N MET A 162 -11.68 13.08 -16.93
CA MET A 162 -12.14 12.03 -16.01
C MET A 162 -12.21 12.54 -14.56
N MET A 163 -11.27 13.40 -14.16
CA MET A 163 -11.13 13.83 -12.78
C MET A 163 -10.46 15.20 -12.68
N ALA A 164 -10.86 15.98 -11.68
CA ALA A 164 -10.24 17.28 -11.41
C ALA A 164 -8.76 17.12 -10.99
N GLY A 165 -7.93 18.13 -11.30
CA GLY A 165 -6.52 18.15 -10.91
C GLY A 165 -6.31 18.34 -9.40
N VAL A 166 -5.16 17.88 -8.91
CA VAL A 166 -4.72 18.10 -7.52
C VAL A 166 -4.07 19.48 -7.36
N GLY A 167 -4.33 20.14 -6.23
CA GLY A 167 -3.79 21.46 -5.87
C GLY A 167 -2.75 21.37 -4.76
N ALA A 168 -1.73 22.22 -4.80
CA ALA A 168 -0.66 22.24 -3.82
C ALA A 168 -1.06 22.94 -2.51
N TYR A 169 -0.31 22.68 -1.43
CA TYR A 169 -0.27 23.60 -0.30
C TYR A 169 0.43 24.91 -0.69
N PRO A 170 0.17 26.04 0.01
CA PRO A 170 0.85 27.31 -0.25
C PRO A 170 2.37 27.16 -0.28
N SER A 171 3.02 27.74 -1.30
CA SER A 171 4.48 27.72 -1.47
C SER A 171 5.10 26.32 -1.57
N THR A 172 4.32 25.34 -1.99
CA THR A 172 4.79 23.95 -2.20
C THR A 172 4.47 23.46 -3.61
N ASN A 173 5.24 22.48 -4.08
CA ASN A 173 4.86 21.70 -5.27
C ASN A 173 3.98 20.50 -4.88
N VAL A 174 3.03 20.17 -5.77
CA VAL A 174 2.29 18.90 -5.75
C VAL A 174 3.26 17.75 -5.93
N SER A 175 3.08 16.69 -5.15
CA SER A 175 3.77 15.42 -5.38
C SER A 175 2.83 14.27 -5.06
N VAL A 176 2.38 13.52 -6.06
CA VAL A 176 1.68 12.24 -5.81
C VAL A 176 2.71 11.13 -5.73
N ARG A 177 2.72 10.42 -4.60
CA ARG A 177 3.76 9.42 -4.26
C ARG A 177 3.26 8.00 -4.30
N THR A 178 1.94 7.81 -4.13
CA THR A 178 1.33 6.48 -4.08
C THR A 178 -0.06 6.51 -4.67
N ILE A 179 -0.38 5.48 -5.44
CA ILE A 179 -1.72 5.24 -6.00
C ILE A 179 -2.03 3.77 -5.79
N LYS A 180 -3.08 3.49 -5.02
CA LYS A 180 -3.58 2.12 -4.79
C LYS A 180 -5.01 2.04 -5.28
N SER A 181 -5.43 0.87 -5.71
CA SER A 181 -6.82 0.63 -6.10
C SER A 181 -7.34 -0.63 -5.43
N ARG A 182 -8.65 -0.69 -5.26
CA ARG A 182 -9.37 -1.89 -4.80
C ARG A 182 -10.35 -2.39 -5.84
N ALA A 183 -10.95 -3.55 -5.56
CA ALA A 183 -12.07 -4.06 -6.35
C ALA A 183 -13.18 -3.00 -6.49
N GLY A 184 -13.83 -2.95 -7.66
CA GLY A 184 -14.88 -1.97 -7.96
C GLY A 184 -14.38 -0.65 -8.59
N GLY A 185 -13.06 -0.45 -8.71
CA GLY A 185 -12.48 0.70 -9.43
C GLY A 185 -12.20 1.92 -8.56
N ASP A 186 -12.37 1.81 -7.25
CA ASP A 186 -11.97 2.85 -6.30
C ASP A 186 -10.44 3.00 -6.27
N VAL A 187 -9.97 4.24 -6.18
CA VAL A 187 -8.55 4.59 -6.20
C VAL A 187 -8.21 5.49 -5.01
N VAL A 188 -7.26 5.08 -4.19
CA VAL A 188 -6.67 5.90 -3.12
C VAL A 188 -5.39 6.53 -3.63
N VAL A 189 -5.35 7.86 -3.62
CA VAL A 189 -4.19 8.66 -4.02
C VAL A 189 -3.59 9.32 -2.79
N GLY A 190 -2.28 9.17 -2.60
CA GLY A 190 -1.53 9.75 -1.49
C GLY A 190 -0.28 10.51 -1.95
N GLY A 191 0.09 11.56 -1.22
CA GLY A 191 1.22 12.42 -1.57
C GLY A 191 1.36 13.67 -0.72
N ARG A 192 1.80 14.77 -1.34
CA ARG A 192 1.77 16.14 -0.83
C ARG A 192 0.90 16.99 -1.75
N PHE A 193 -0.35 17.21 -1.35
CA PHE A 193 -1.32 18.08 -2.01
C PHE A 193 -2.39 18.46 -1.00
N GLN A 194 -3.09 19.57 -1.22
CA GLN A 194 -4.08 20.10 -0.29
C GLN A 194 -5.52 19.78 -0.71
N GLN A 195 -5.78 19.72 -2.00
CA GLN A 195 -7.14 19.66 -2.54
C GLN A 195 -7.19 18.96 -3.88
N VAL A 196 -8.38 18.57 -4.31
CA VAL A 196 -8.68 18.09 -5.66
C VAL A 196 -9.85 18.88 -6.21
N GLY A 197 -9.62 19.65 -7.28
CA GLY A 197 -10.56 20.70 -7.68
C GLY A 197 -10.82 21.66 -6.50
N SER A 198 -12.08 21.78 -6.08
CA SER A 198 -12.51 22.55 -4.90
C SER A 198 -12.64 21.73 -3.61
N LEU A 199 -12.49 20.40 -3.67
CA LEU A 199 -12.62 19.51 -2.52
C LEU A 199 -11.33 19.53 -1.68
N SER A 200 -11.44 19.90 -0.41
CA SER A 200 -10.33 19.76 0.56
C SER A 200 -9.99 18.28 0.73
N CYS A 201 -8.75 17.91 0.39
CA CYS A 201 -8.28 16.54 0.42
C CYS A 201 -6.79 16.53 0.78
N GLN A 202 -6.51 16.63 2.08
CA GLN A 202 -5.16 16.84 2.59
C GLN A 202 -4.33 15.56 2.49
N SER A 203 -3.37 15.56 1.55
CA SER A 203 -2.36 14.51 1.28
C SER A 203 -2.87 13.12 0.93
N ILE A 204 -4.16 12.84 1.10
CA ILE A 204 -4.78 11.56 0.77
C ILE A 204 -6.23 11.76 0.35
N CYS A 205 -6.62 11.13 -0.76
CA CYS A 205 -7.95 11.25 -1.34
C CYS A 205 -8.44 9.91 -1.91
N LEU A 206 -9.76 9.71 -1.93
CA LEU A 206 -10.40 8.54 -2.53
C LEU A 206 -11.18 8.96 -3.77
N TRP A 207 -10.84 8.41 -4.92
CA TRP A 207 -11.71 8.42 -6.09
C TRP A 207 -12.64 7.21 -6.00
N SER A 208 -13.95 7.44 -6.06
CA SER A 208 -14.93 6.37 -6.21
C SER A 208 -15.15 6.09 -7.69
N GLY A 209 -14.75 4.90 -8.13
CA GLY A 209 -14.98 4.44 -9.50
C GLY A 209 -16.47 4.33 -9.84
N PRO A 210 -17.32 3.74 -8.99
CA PRO A 210 -18.75 3.62 -9.24
C PRO A 210 -19.46 4.97 -9.36
N ASN A 211 -19.04 5.95 -8.57
CA ASN A 211 -19.71 7.26 -8.52
C ASN A 211 -19.02 8.33 -9.38
N ASN A 212 -17.88 8.02 -10.00
CA ASN A 212 -17.03 8.95 -10.74
C ASN A 212 -16.78 10.27 -9.99
N GLN A 213 -16.44 10.19 -8.71
CA GLN A 213 -16.21 11.38 -7.90
C GLN A 213 -15.16 11.19 -6.80
N TRP A 214 -14.56 12.31 -6.39
CA TRP A 214 -13.63 12.36 -5.27
C TRP A 214 -14.35 12.45 -3.93
N TYR A 215 -13.77 11.81 -2.93
CA TYR A 215 -14.16 11.87 -1.53
C TYR A 215 -12.93 12.13 -0.66
N SER A 216 -13.10 12.97 0.35
CA SER A 216 -12.10 13.14 1.40
C SER A 216 -12.16 11.97 2.38
N LEU A 217 -10.99 11.53 2.85
CA LEU A 217 -10.90 10.57 3.95
C LEU A 217 -10.86 11.36 5.26
N GLY A 218 -12.05 11.71 5.76
CA GLY A 218 -12.23 12.58 6.91
C GLY A 218 -11.67 13.97 6.63
N ASN A 219 -10.89 14.52 7.57
CA ASN A 219 -10.16 15.78 7.39
C ASN A 219 -8.86 15.62 6.57
N GLY A 220 -8.52 14.40 6.15
CA GLY A 220 -7.24 14.08 5.53
C GLY A 220 -6.09 14.03 6.52
N LEU A 221 -4.86 14.02 6.00
CA LEU A 221 -3.60 13.90 6.73
C LEU A 221 -2.68 15.06 6.35
N LYS A 222 -2.70 16.16 7.10
CA LYS A 222 -1.94 17.36 6.73
C LYS A 222 -0.44 17.11 6.83
N GLY A 223 0.29 17.18 5.72
CA GLY A 223 1.72 16.85 5.67
C GLY A 223 2.09 16.13 4.38
N VAL A 224 2.74 14.96 4.51
CA VAL A 224 3.12 14.13 3.37
C VAL A 224 2.80 12.67 3.65
N VAL A 225 1.98 12.07 2.79
CA VAL A 225 1.79 10.62 2.71
C VAL A 225 2.78 10.08 1.68
N ASN A 226 3.71 9.23 2.13
CA ASN A 226 4.75 8.67 1.28
C ASN A 226 4.31 7.35 0.62
N ALA A 227 3.60 6.51 1.35
CA ALA A 227 3.06 5.27 0.82
C ALA A 227 1.71 4.94 1.48
N VAL A 228 0.91 4.15 0.77
CA VAL A 228 -0.38 3.64 1.23
C VAL A 228 -0.42 2.16 0.95
N GLU A 229 -1.06 1.38 1.82
CA GLU A 229 -1.43 0.00 1.57
C GLU A 229 -2.91 -0.24 1.89
N LEU A 230 -3.57 -1.09 1.11
CA LEU A 230 -4.95 -1.49 1.37
C LEU A 230 -4.95 -2.89 1.98
N ILE A 231 -5.54 -3.03 3.17
CA ILE A 231 -5.61 -4.29 3.91
C ILE A 231 -7.06 -4.70 4.17
N GLY A 232 -7.23 -5.92 4.68
CA GLY A 232 -8.54 -6.52 4.89
C GLY A 232 -9.00 -7.32 3.67
N LYS A 233 -9.86 -8.32 3.90
CA LYS A 233 -10.40 -9.19 2.82
C LYS A 233 -11.06 -8.41 1.69
N LEU A 234 -11.69 -7.28 2.02
CA LEU A 234 -12.36 -6.41 1.05
C LEU A 234 -11.49 -5.20 0.65
N GLN A 235 -10.25 -5.10 1.12
CA GLN A 235 -9.41 -3.89 0.95
C GLN A 235 -10.12 -2.63 1.48
N ASP A 236 -10.81 -2.79 2.61
CA ASP A 236 -11.65 -1.78 3.26
C ASP A 236 -10.88 -0.95 4.29
N LYS A 237 -9.63 -1.28 4.56
CA LYS A 237 -8.77 -0.56 5.49
C LYS A 237 -7.59 0.05 4.74
N VAL A 238 -7.36 1.33 4.96
CA VAL A 238 -6.25 2.08 4.35
C VAL A 238 -5.18 2.31 5.41
N ILE A 239 -3.98 1.82 5.18
CA ILE A 239 -2.80 2.16 5.96
C ILE A 239 -2.05 3.26 5.22
N ALA A 240 -1.84 4.40 5.87
CA ALA A 240 -1.04 5.50 5.33
C ALA A 240 0.23 5.65 6.17
N VAL A 241 1.37 5.78 5.48
CA VAL A 241 2.66 6.05 6.13
C VAL A 241 3.32 7.29 5.56
N GLY A 242 4.02 8.03 6.43
CA GLY A 242 4.67 9.27 6.03
C GLY A 242 5.06 10.13 7.22
N ARG A 243 4.76 11.42 7.13
CA ARG A 243 4.87 12.38 8.23
C ARG A 243 3.73 13.39 8.11
N PHE A 244 2.76 13.30 9.01
CA PHE A 244 1.55 14.10 8.91
C PHE A 244 0.92 14.38 10.28
N GLU A 245 0.09 15.41 10.30
CA GLU A 245 -0.78 15.78 11.40
C GLU A 245 -2.12 15.06 11.24
N LEU A 246 -2.62 14.47 12.32
CA LEU A 246 -3.86 13.70 12.39
C LEU A 246 -4.89 14.43 13.23
N ASN A 247 -6.12 14.55 12.69
CA ASN A 247 -7.27 15.19 13.35
C ASN A 247 -6.98 16.60 13.92
N GLN A 248 -6.07 17.35 13.29
CA GLN A 248 -5.65 18.70 13.71
C GLN A 248 -5.10 18.81 15.15
N THR A 249 -4.74 17.69 15.76
CA THR A 249 -4.44 17.60 17.19
C THR A 249 -3.18 16.81 17.46
N VAL A 250 -2.93 15.75 16.70
CA VAL A 250 -1.75 14.88 16.87
C VAL A 250 -0.76 15.19 15.77
N GLN A 251 0.36 15.81 16.15
CA GLN A 251 1.47 16.14 15.24
C GLN A 251 2.38 14.92 15.05
N ASP A 252 3.19 14.94 13.98
CA ASP A 252 4.26 13.97 13.72
C ASP A 252 3.83 12.49 13.75
N VAL A 253 2.66 12.18 13.19
CA VAL A 253 2.20 10.80 13.00
C VAL A 253 2.89 10.20 11.78
N ALA A 254 3.46 9.00 11.97
CA ALA A 254 4.18 8.26 10.94
C ALA A 254 3.32 7.17 10.29
N VAL A 255 2.40 6.55 11.04
CA VAL A 255 1.53 5.47 10.56
C VAL A 255 0.12 5.68 11.08
N ALA A 256 -0.86 5.69 10.18
CA ALA A 256 -2.27 5.79 10.54
C ALA A 256 -3.14 4.86 9.69
N ARG A 257 -4.29 4.47 10.26
CA ARG A 257 -5.29 3.62 9.63
C ARG A 257 -6.62 4.35 9.48
N TRP A 258 -7.24 4.14 8.34
CA TRP A 258 -8.63 4.50 8.04
C TRP A 258 -9.44 3.25 7.72
N VAL A 259 -10.72 3.25 8.08
CA VAL A 259 -11.68 2.19 7.70
C VAL A 259 -12.74 2.81 6.80
N LEU A 260 -12.82 2.32 5.57
CA LEU A 260 -13.79 2.76 4.56
C LEU A 260 -15.21 2.38 5.00
N ASN A 261 -16.18 3.26 4.73
CA ASN A 261 -17.60 3.07 5.06
C ASN A 261 -17.88 2.81 6.55
N SER A 262 -16.97 3.21 7.44
CA SER A 262 -17.19 3.16 8.88
C SER A 262 -18.29 4.15 9.30
N PRO A 263 -19.19 3.79 10.23
CA PRO A 263 -20.15 4.74 10.82
C PRO A 263 -19.45 5.83 11.65
N THR A 264 -18.20 5.61 12.05
CA THR A 264 -17.34 6.57 12.76
C THR A 264 -16.05 6.79 11.95
N PRO A 265 -16.12 7.58 10.85
CA PRO A 265 -15.02 7.72 9.91
C PRO A 265 -13.91 8.61 10.49
N LEU A 266 -12.92 7.99 11.15
CA LEU A 266 -11.80 8.69 11.79
C LEU A 266 -10.48 7.99 11.49
N TRP A 267 -9.43 8.78 11.23
CA TRP A 267 -8.07 8.28 11.18
C TRP A 267 -7.59 7.91 12.59
N THR A 268 -6.96 6.73 12.71
CA THR A 268 -6.43 6.21 13.97
C THR A 268 -4.92 5.98 13.84
N PRO A 269 -4.07 6.53 14.72
CA PRO A 269 -2.64 6.23 14.69
C PRO A 269 -2.40 4.75 15.00
N LEU A 270 -1.40 4.14 14.37
CA LEU A 270 -1.02 2.75 14.62
C LEU A 270 0.36 2.65 15.28
N GLY A 271 0.40 2.02 16.45
CA GLY A 271 1.62 1.88 17.23
C GLY A 271 2.09 3.17 17.91
N SER A 272 3.18 3.06 18.66
CA SER A 272 3.81 4.16 19.39
C SER A 272 4.60 5.06 18.45
N GLN A 273 4.02 6.20 18.04
CA GLN A 273 4.63 7.11 17.05
C GLN A 273 6.00 7.65 17.50
N ASP A 274 6.16 7.87 18.80
CA ASP A 274 7.40 8.27 19.48
C ASP A 274 8.55 7.26 19.30
N ARG A 275 8.21 6.00 18.99
CA ARG A 275 9.17 4.91 18.79
C ARG A 275 9.56 4.72 17.32
N ILE A 276 9.01 5.50 16.40
CA ILE A 276 9.31 5.40 14.97
C ILE A 276 10.32 6.51 14.61
N PRO A 277 11.61 6.19 14.44
CA PRO A 277 12.60 7.20 14.13
C PRO A 277 12.50 7.65 12.67
N GLY A 278 12.64 8.95 12.45
CA GLY A 278 12.81 9.53 11.12
C GLY A 278 11.54 9.49 10.28
N THR A 279 11.71 9.53 8.96
CA THR A 279 10.58 9.60 8.02
C THR A 279 10.32 8.24 7.39
N VAL A 280 9.13 7.70 7.61
CA VAL A 280 8.68 6.46 6.95
C VAL A 280 8.40 6.74 5.48
N ARG A 281 8.99 5.95 4.58
CA ARG A 281 8.90 6.14 3.13
C ARG A 281 8.06 5.08 2.43
N THR A 282 8.03 3.87 2.98
CA THR A 282 7.33 2.75 2.38
C THR A 282 6.74 1.86 3.46
N VAL A 283 5.69 1.14 3.07
CA VAL A 283 5.03 0.13 3.86
C VAL A 283 4.78 -1.08 2.97
N ALA A 284 4.93 -2.27 3.54
CA ALA A 284 4.54 -3.53 2.95
C ALA A 284 3.74 -4.32 3.98
N VAL A 285 2.78 -5.11 3.51
CA VAL A 285 1.95 -5.98 4.35
C VAL A 285 2.01 -7.40 3.78
N GLY A 286 2.03 -8.40 4.66
CA GLY A 286 1.99 -9.80 4.23
C GLY A 286 0.66 -10.17 3.57
N GLU A 287 0.68 -11.16 2.68
CA GLU A 287 -0.51 -11.66 1.95
C GLU A 287 -1.65 -12.17 2.86
N LEU A 288 -1.34 -12.47 4.13
CA LEU A 288 -2.27 -12.98 5.14
C LEU A 288 -2.78 -11.89 6.10
N SER A 289 -2.57 -10.60 5.85
CA SER A 289 -3.12 -9.51 6.67
C SER A 289 -4.64 -9.38 6.45
N HIS A 290 -5.38 -10.39 6.91
CA HIS A 290 -6.78 -10.56 6.59
C HIS A 290 -7.66 -9.60 7.38
N GLU A 291 -7.24 -9.14 8.57
CA GLU A 291 -8.03 -8.20 9.38
C GLU A 291 -7.18 -7.21 10.21
N ASP A 292 -5.94 -7.55 10.58
CA ASP A 292 -5.03 -6.71 11.38
C ASP A 292 -3.71 -6.41 10.65
N PRO A 293 -2.95 -5.37 11.04
CA PRO A 293 -1.64 -5.03 10.47
C PRO A 293 -0.53 -6.02 10.87
N ASP A 294 -0.88 -7.24 11.27
CA ASP A 294 0.09 -8.29 11.56
C ASP A 294 0.91 -8.61 10.30
N GLY A 295 2.24 -8.59 10.44
CA GLY A 295 3.14 -8.72 9.30
C GLY A 295 3.26 -7.45 8.45
N MET A 296 2.96 -6.27 9.01
CA MET A 296 3.29 -4.99 8.39
C MET A 296 4.77 -4.63 8.64
N PHE A 297 5.47 -4.28 7.57
CA PHE A 297 6.84 -3.80 7.58
C PHE A 297 6.89 -2.37 7.06
N ILE A 298 7.57 -1.50 7.79
CA ILE A 298 7.81 -0.12 7.36
C ILE A 298 9.31 0.12 7.20
N ALA A 299 9.68 0.93 6.22
CA ALA A 299 11.06 1.34 6.01
C ALA A 299 11.13 2.83 5.64
N GLY A 300 12.26 3.46 5.95
CA GLY A 300 12.37 4.90 5.92
C GLY A 300 13.80 5.41 5.98
N GLN A 301 13.93 6.70 6.22
CA GLN A 301 15.22 7.37 6.39
C GLN A 301 15.40 7.82 7.83
N ARG A 302 16.64 7.68 8.33
CA ARG A 302 17.07 8.20 9.63
C ARG A 302 16.78 9.72 9.70
N PRO A 303 16.46 10.25 10.90
CA PRO A 303 16.44 11.70 11.10
C PRO A 303 17.76 12.33 10.66
N PRO A 304 17.78 13.57 10.14
CA PRO A 304 19.01 14.32 9.98
C PRO A 304 19.76 14.36 11.32
N GLU A 305 21.05 14.03 11.32
CA GLU A 305 21.86 14.18 12.53
C GLU A 305 21.96 15.67 12.87
N THR A 306 21.39 16.06 14.01
CA THR A 306 21.77 17.32 14.65
C THR A 306 23.21 17.14 15.11
N ARG A 307 24.16 17.69 14.35
CA ARG A 307 25.52 17.89 14.85
C ARG A 307 25.40 18.87 16.03
N PHE A 308 25.66 18.36 17.23
CA PHE A 308 25.89 19.19 18.42
C PHE A 308 27.36 19.63 18.44
#